data_AF-A0A349WEP8-F1
#
_entry.id   AF-A0A349WEP8-F1
#
_cell.length_a   1.000
_cell.length_b   1.000
_cell.length_c   1.000
_cell.angle_alpha   90.00
_cell.angle_beta   90.00
_cell.angle_gamma   90.00
#
_symmetry.space_group_name_H-M   'P 1'
#
loop_
_entity.id
_entity.type
_entity.pdbx_description
1 polymer ?
#
loop_
_entity_poly.entity_id
_entity_poly.type
_entity_poly.pdbx_seq_one_letter_code
_entity_poly.pdbx_strand_id
1 'polypeptide(L)' 'ACGFVRPHVPLVAPAKYFDLYDRDSMEAPVVPEHDLEDVPQIIRNYKRNSTTYGVTPELHKGLLEAYYASIS' A
#
# COMPACT_ATOMS: atom_id res chain seq x y z
N ALA A 1 27.82 -7.18 -0.17
CA ALA A 1 26.43 -6.89 -0.59
C ALA A 1 25.76 -6.09 0.51
N CYS A 2 24.92 -5.10 0.17
CA CYS A 2 24.13 -4.32 1.13
C CYS A 2 22.66 -4.69 0.98
N GLY A 3 21.97 -5.02 2.08
CA GLY A 3 20.55 -5.33 2.09
C GLY A 3 19.74 -4.10 2.47
N PHE A 4 18.83 -3.67 1.59
CA PHE A 4 17.88 -2.60 1.88
C PHE A 4 16.56 -3.20 2.37
N VAL A 5 16.04 -2.68 3.47
CA VAL A 5 14.74 -3.09 4.05
C VAL A 5 13.58 -2.32 3.42
N ARG A 6 13.83 -1.06 3.02
CA ARG A 6 12.83 -0.26 2.29
C ARG A 6 12.68 -0.79 0.86
N PRO A 7 11.47 -0.82 0.30
CA PRO A 7 10.24 -0.16 0.77
C PRO A 7 9.27 -1.08 1.55
N HIS A 8 9.77 -2.05 2.32
CA HIS A 8 8.89 -2.87 3.15
C HIS A 8 8.26 -2.05 4.28
N VAL A 9 7.03 -2.39 4.65
CA VAL A 9 6.34 -1.79 5.81
C VAL A 9 7.18 -1.92 7.10
N PRO A 10 7.13 -0.94 8.02
CA PRO A 10 6.35 0.30 7.96
C PRO A 10 6.92 1.31 6.95
N LEU A 11 6.03 1.93 6.17
CA LEU A 11 6.41 2.89 5.12
C LEU A 11 6.73 4.25 5.75
N VAL A 12 8.01 4.48 6.03
CA VAL A 12 8.51 5.72 6.65
C VAL A 12 9.76 6.20 5.91
N ALA A 13 9.71 7.46 5.49
CA ALA A 13 10.79 8.18 4.81
C ALA A 13 10.97 9.60 5.38
N PRO A 14 12.13 10.26 5.15
CA PRO A 14 12.28 11.69 5.42
C PRO A 14 11.27 12.55 4.64
N ALA A 15 10.79 13.64 5.26
CA ALA A 15 9.74 14.52 4.70
C ALA A 15 10.00 14.99 3.26
N LYS A 16 11.27 15.33 2.95
CA LYS A 16 11.69 15.77 1.61
C LYS A 16 11.34 14.80 0.46
N TYR A 17 11.12 13.52 0.76
CA TYR A 17 10.75 12.52 -0.24
C TYR A 17 9.23 12.39 -0.41
N PHE A 18 8.46 12.78 0.61
CA PHE A 18 7.00 12.92 0.47
C PHE A 18 6.67 14.13 -0.40
N ASP A 19 7.42 15.22 -0.27
CA ASP A 19 7.25 16.46 -1.06
C ASP A 19 7.42 16.25 -2.59
N LEU A 20 7.96 15.11 -3.02
CA LEU A 20 8.11 14.76 -4.44
C LEU A 20 6.81 14.27 -5.09
N TYR A 21 5.78 13.99 -4.29
CA TYR A 21 4.59 13.29 -4.74
C TYR A 21 3.32 14.03 -4.32
N ASP A 22 2.41 14.23 -5.28
CA ASP A 22 1.08 14.75 -5.01
C ASP A 22 0.10 13.58 -4.79
N ARG A 23 -0.26 13.35 -3.53
CA ARG A 23 -1.20 12.30 -3.13
C ARG A 23 -2.54 12.38 -3.86
N ASP A 24 -3.09 13.58 -4.07
CA ASP A 24 -4.43 13.73 -4.62
C ASP A 24 -4.47 13.32 -6.10
N SER A 25 -3.35 13.54 -6.80
CA SER A 25 -3.15 13.11 -8.19
C SER A 25 -2.96 11.60 -8.36
N MET A 26 -2.71 10.84 -7.27
CA MET A 26 -2.46 9.40 -7.38
C MET A 26 -3.72 8.61 -7.70
N GLU A 27 -3.55 7.57 -8.52
CA GLU A 27 -4.60 6.62 -8.85
C GLU A 27 -4.50 5.39 -7.94
N ALA A 28 -5.61 5.06 -7.25
CA ALA A 28 -5.67 3.85 -6.45
C ALA A 28 -5.74 2.61 -7.36
N PRO A 29 -5.19 1.46 -6.93
CA PRO A 29 -5.25 0.24 -7.72
C PRO A 29 -6.71 -0.20 -7.93
N VAL A 30 -7.02 -0.61 -9.16
CA VAL A 30 -8.32 -1.17 -9.52
C VAL A 30 -8.37 -2.62 -9.03
N VAL A 31 -9.39 -2.95 -8.23
CA VAL A 31 -9.67 -4.32 -7.78
C VAL A 31 -10.84 -4.86 -8.59
N PRO A 32 -10.66 -5.90 -9.42
CA PRO A 32 -11.75 -6.54 -10.15
C PRO A 32 -12.84 -7.12 -9.22
N GLU A 33 -14.08 -7.19 -9.69
CA GLU A 33 -15.22 -7.70 -8.90
C GLU A 33 -15.02 -9.15 -8.44
N HIS A 34 -14.34 -9.97 -9.26
CA HIS A 34 -14.12 -11.40 -9.03
C HIS A 34 -12.68 -11.75 -8.64
N ASP A 35 -11.88 -10.76 -8.20
CA ASP A 35 -10.43 -10.91 -7.93
C ASP A 35 -10.08 -11.98 -6.89
N LEU A 36 -11.03 -12.32 -6.00
CA LEU A 36 -10.80 -13.25 -4.88
C LEU A 36 -11.56 -14.58 -5.00
N GLU A 37 -12.12 -14.91 -6.18
CA GLU A 37 -12.93 -16.12 -6.35
C GLU A 37 -12.13 -17.42 -6.27
N ASP A 38 -10.88 -17.39 -6.72
CA ASP A 38 -9.94 -18.52 -6.69
C ASP A 38 -9.17 -18.63 -5.35
N VAL A 39 -9.31 -17.64 -4.47
CA VAL A 39 -8.63 -17.60 -3.17
C VAL A 39 -9.45 -18.30 -2.09
N PRO A 40 -8.89 -19.29 -1.36
CA PRO A 40 -9.57 -19.95 -0.26
C PRO A 40 -10.06 -18.97 0.82
N GLN A 41 -11.26 -19.20 1.35
CA GLN A 41 -11.90 -18.32 2.33
C GLN A 41 -11.04 -18.09 3.58
N ILE A 42 -10.28 -19.09 4.02
CA ILE A 42 -9.37 -18.96 5.16
C ILE A 42 -8.34 -17.84 4.97
N ILE A 43 -7.77 -17.72 3.76
CA ILE A 43 -6.79 -16.67 3.45
C ILE A 43 -7.48 -15.33 3.27
N ARG A 44 -8.65 -15.31 2.62
CA ARG A 44 -9.46 -14.09 2.45
C ARG A 44 -9.80 -13.47 3.80
N ASN A 45 -10.13 -14.27 4.81
CA ASN A 45 -10.43 -13.79 6.15
C ASN A 45 -9.18 -13.37 6.93
N TYR A 46 -8.07 -14.09 6.76
CA TYR A 46 -6.82 -13.80 7.47
C TYR A 46 -6.14 -12.52 6.97
N LYS A 47 -6.16 -12.26 5.65
CA LYS A 47 -5.42 -11.16 4.99
C LYS A 47 -6.30 -10.03 4.46
N ARG A 48 -7.54 -9.90 4.92
CA ARG A 48 -8.45 -8.86 4.44
C ARG A 48 -7.93 -7.46 4.79
N ASN A 49 -7.72 -6.64 3.77
CA ASN A 49 -7.24 -5.25 3.92
C ASN A 49 -8.10 -4.41 4.85
N SER A 50 -9.44 -4.51 4.75
CA SER A 50 -10.35 -3.68 5.54
C SER A 50 -10.41 -4.04 7.02
N THR A 51 -10.23 -5.32 7.39
CA THR A 51 -10.36 -5.77 8.79
C THR A 51 -9.02 -6.03 9.45
N THR A 52 -8.08 -6.69 8.77
CA THR A 52 -6.78 -7.04 9.32
C THR A 52 -5.81 -5.86 9.30
N TYR A 53 -5.83 -5.08 8.22
CA TYR A 53 -4.88 -3.99 8.00
C TYR A 53 -5.50 -2.60 8.14
N GLY A 54 -6.84 -2.50 8.26
CA GLY A 54 -7.56 -1.23 8.42
C GLY A 54 -7.42 -0.26 7.25
N VAL A 55 -7.07 -0.77 6.05
CA VAL A 55 -6.84 0.08 4.87
C VAL A 55 -8.18 0.42 4.23
N THR A 56 -8.51 1.71 4.23
CA THR A 56 -9.67 2.26 3.52
C THR A 56 -9.27 2.70 2.10
N PRO A 57 -10.22 2.86 1.17
CA PRO A 57 -9.93 3.35 -0.17
C PRO A 57 -9.17 4.68 -0.19
N GLU A 58 -9.46 5.58 0.76
CA GLU A 58 -8.79 6.88 0.90
C GLU A 58 -7.33 6.72 1.33
N LEU A 59 -7.05 5.73 2.19
CA LEU A 59 -5.70 5.43 2.67
C LEU A 59 -4.81 4.80 1.59
N HIS A 60 -5.36 4.21 0.52
CA HIS A 60 -4.56 3.62 -0.56
C HIS A 60 -3.62 4.65 -1.21
N LYS A 61 -4.09 5.86 -1.49
CA LYS A 61 -3.25 6.91 -2.09
C LYS A 61 -2.10 7.31 -1.16
N GLY A 62 -2.37 7.40 0.16
CA GLY A 62 -1.33 7.67 1.16
C GLY A 62 -0.31 6.52 1.29
N LEU A 63 -0.74 5.26 1.13
CA LEU A 63 0.17 4.11 1.10
C LEU A 63 1.07 4.14 -0.14
N LEU A 64 0.54 4.49 -1.31
CA LEU A 64 1.33 4.66 -2.53
C LEU A 64 2.37 5.77 -2.38
N GLU A 65 1.97 6.93 -1.86
CA GLU A 65 2.87 8.04 -1.56
C GLU A 65 3.99 7.63 -0.60
N ALA A 66 3.66 6.96 0.51
CA ALA A 66 4.66 6.50 1.48
C ALA A 66 5.60 5.43 0.90
N TYR A 67 5.10 4.56 0.01
CA TYR A 67 5.89 3.56 -0.69
C TYR A 67 6.88 4.22 -1.65
N TYR A 68 6.42 5.18 -2.47
CA TYR A 68 7.26 5.93 -3.40
C TYR A 68 8.29 6.82 -2.68
N ALA A 69 7.89 7.46 -1.58
CA ALA A 69 8.83 8.20 -0.73
C ALA A 69 9.91 7.27 -0.13
N SER A 70 9.61 5.99 0.12
CA SER A 70 10.56 5.03 0.70
C SER A 70 11.62 4.50 -0.27
N ILE A 71 11.43 4.67 -1.58
CA ILE A 71 12.39 4.29 -2.64
C ILE A 71 13.17 5.48 -3.21
N SER A 72 12.86 6.71 -2.79
CA SER A 72 13.45 7.95 -3.30
C SER A 72 14.70 8.40 -2.56
#